data_AF-A0A933UWB8-F1
#
_entry.id   AF-A0A933UWB8-F1
#
_cell.length_a   1.000
_cell.length_b   1.000
_cell.length_c   1.000
_cell.angle_alpha   90.00
_cell.angle_beta   90.00
_cell.angle_gamma   90.00
#
_symmetry.space_group_name_H-M   'P 1'
#
loop_
_entity.id
_entity.type
_entity.pdbx_description
1 polymer ?
#
loop_
_entity_poly.entity_id
_entity_poly.type
_entity_poly.pdbx_seq_one_letter_code
_entity_poly.pdbx_strand_id
1 'polypeptide(L)'
;MVDTVQYIATGRRKNSIARVRMIPGEGKIVVNLRPFENYFSRESHRLIIMQPVELAKIGQKFDIYANVQGGGTSGQAGAVRLGIASDGLHRRGDSKNFIRS
;
A
#
# COMPACT_ATOMS: atom_id res chain seq x y z
N MET A 1 -8.10 -19.43 -15.93
CA MET A 1 -7.26 -18.90 -14.85
C MET A 1 -7.18 -17.40 -15.06
N VAL A 2 -7.57 -16.60 -14.08
CA VAL A 2 -7.59 -15.13 -14.21
C VAL A 2 -6.23 -14.61 -13.77
N ASP A 3 -5.42 -14.13 -14.72
CA ASP A 3 -4.19 -13.40 -14.45
C ASP A 3 -4.55 -12.13 -13.69
N THR A 4 -4.57 -12.22 -12.36
CA THR A 4 -4.91 -11.09 -11.52
C THR A 4 -3.71 -10.16 -11.56
N VAL A 5 -3.79 -9.09 -12.35
CA VAL A 5 -2.70 -8.13 -12.47
C VAL A 5 -2.44 -7.52 -11.10
N GLN A 6 -1.35 -7.92 -10.46
CA GLN A 6 -0.93 -7.38 -9.17
C GLN A 6 0.13 -6.32 -9.40
N TYR A 7 -0.15 -5.12 -8.91
CA TYR A 7 0.83 -4.06 -8.86
C TYR A 7 1.48 -4.08 -7.48
N ILE A 8 2.81 -4.11 -7.47
CA ILE A 8 3.55 -4.02 -6.23
C ILE A 8 4.33 -2.72 -6.20
N ALA A 9 4.34 -2.08 -5.05
CA ALA A 9 5.13 -0.90 -4.80
C ALA A 9 5.73 -0.97 -3.40
N THR A 10 6.87 -0.35 -3.22
CA THR A 10 7.53 -0.27 -1.90
C THR A 10 7.82 1.17 -1.56
N GLY A 11 7.25 1.65 -0.46
CA GLY A 11 7.55 2.95 0.11
C GLY A 11 8.52 2.80 1.27
N ARG A 12 9.50 3.70 1.38
CA ARG A 12 10.42 3.76 2.51
C ARG A 12 10.47 5.20 3.03
N ARG A 13 10.34 5.39 4.33
CA ARG A 13 10.50 6.71 4.97
C ARG A 13 11.20 6.55 6.31
N LYS A 14 12.35 7.22 6.48
CA LYS A 14 13.21 7.06 7.67
C LYS A 14 13.52 5.56 7.88
N ASN A 15 13.16 5.00 9.04
CA ASN A 15 13.31 3.58 9.39
C ASN A 15 12.03 2.75 9.17
N SER A 16 11.02 3.31 8.49
CA SER A 16 9.75 2.62 8.21
C SER A 16 9.70 2.16 6.76
N ILE A 17 9.33 0.89 6.57
CA ILE A 17 9.20 0.24 5.26
C ILE A 17 7.73 -0.15 5.07
N ALA A 18 7.15 0.26 3.95
CA ALA A 18 5.80 -0.07 3.53
C ALA A 18 5.84 -0.87 2.23
N ARG A 19 5.29 -2.07 2.25
CA ARG A 19 5.08 -2.91 1.08
C ARG A 19 3.62 -2.82 0.67
N VAL A 20 3.35 -2.18 -0.45
CA VAL A 20 1.99 -1.96 -0.97
C VAL A 20 1.75 -2.92 -2.13
N ARG A 21 0.60 -3.57 -2.11
CA ARG A 21 0.08 -4.39 -3.21
C ARG A 21 -1.25 -3.80 -3.62
N MET A 22 -1.44 -3.56 -4.92
CA MET A 22 -2.69 -3.10 -5.47
C MET A 22 -3.23 -4.17 -6.41
N ILE A 23 -4.50 -4.50 -6.20
CA ILE A 23 -5.25 -5.50 -6.95
C ILE A 23 -6.46 -4.78 -7.52
N PRO A 24 -6.81 -4.93 -8.80
CA PRO A 24 -8.05 -4.34 -9.33
C PRO A 24 -9.26 -4.87 -8.55
N GLY A 25 -10.08 -3.97 -8.01
CA GLY A 25 -11.12 -4.32 -7.03
C GLY A 25 -11.99 -3.11 -6.62
N GLU A 26 -12.58 -3.17 -5.43
CA GLU A 26 -13.62 -2.24 -4.97
C GLU A 26 -13.10 -1.01 -4.22
N GLY A 27 -11.78 -0.86 -4.04
CA GLY A 27 -11.21 0.31 -3.35
C GLY A 27 -10.92 0.09 -1.87
N LYS A 28 -10.85 -1.17 -1.43
CA LYS A 28 -10.62 -1.49 -0.02
C LYS A 28 -9.18 -1.23 0.39
N ILE A 29 -8.97 -0.43 1.43
CA ILE A 29 -7.64 -0.13 1.98
C ILE A 29 -7.42 -0.92 3.29
N VAL A 30 -6.46 -1.84 3.26
CA VAL A 30 -6.08 -2.68 4.41
C VAL A 30 -4.61 -2.47 4.73
N VAL A 31 -4.31 -2.18 6.00
CA VAL A 31 -2.95 -1.99 6.52
C VAL A 31 -2.67 -3.08 7.55
N ASN A 32 -1.65 -3.91 7.32
CA ASN A 32 -1.21 -4.98 8.23
C ASN A 32 -2.37 -5.88 8.69
N LEU A 33 -3.21 -6.33 7.74
CA LEU A 33 -4.42 -7.15 7.95
C LEU A 33 -5.55 -6.45 8.73
N ARG A 34 -5.48 -5.14 8.96
CA ARG A 34 -6.52 -4.35 9.63
C ARG A 34 -6.97 -3.19 8.73
N PRO A 35 -8.21 -2.71 8.85
CA PRO A 35 -8.64 -1.52 8.12
C PRO A 35 -7.80 -0.30 8.55
N PHE A 36 -7.44 0.56 7.59
CA PHE A 36 -6.52 1.68 7.84
C PHE A 36 -7.04 2.65 8.90
N GLU A 37 -8.35 2.83 9.03
CA GLU A 37 -9.00 3.66 10.06
C GLU A 37 -8.74 3.14 11.48
N ASN A 38 -8.72 1.82 11.67
CA ASN A 38 -8.47 1.21 12.97
C ASN A 38 -6.96 1.26 13.31
N TYR A 39 -6.10 1.12 12.31
CA TYR A 39 -4.65 1.20 12.50
C TYR A 39 -4.17 2.64 12.78
N PHE A 40 -4.70 3.62 12.04
CA PHE A 40 -4.35 5.03 12.20
C PHE A 40 -5.45 5.77 12.98
N SER A 41 -5.36 5.72 14.31
CA SER A 41 -6.31 6.38 15.20
C SER A 41 -6.40 7.90 14.97
N ARG A 42 -5.28 8.57 14.66
CA ARG A 42 -5.23 10.02 14.37
C ARG A 42 -5.68 10.34 12.94
N GLU A 43 -6.62 11.27 12.81
CA GLU A 43 -7.09 11.79 11.53
C GLU A 43 -5.98 12.37 10.65
N SER A 44 -4.98 13.02 11.25
CA SER A 44 -3.83 13.57 10.52
C SER A 44 -3.10 12.50 9.71
N HIS A 45 -3.02 11.26 10.21
CA HIS A 45 -2.37 10.16 9.50
C HIS A 45 -3.26 9.61 8.38
N ARG A 46 -4.59 9.59 8.58
CA ARG A 46 -5.55 9.19 7.55
C ARG A 46 -5.51 10.15 6.36
N LEU A 47 -5.50 11.46 6.62
CA LEU A 47 -5.41 12.50 5.59
C LEU A 47 -4.15 12.34 4.72
N ILE A 48 -3.01 12.03 5.34
CA ILE A 48 -1.73 11.82 4.62
C ILE A 48 -1.83 10.64 3.64
N ILE A 49 -2.56 9.58 3.99
CA ILE A 49 -2.74 8.39 3.15
C ILE A 49 -3.82 8.63 2.09
N MET A 50 -4.85 9.43 2.42
CA MET A 50 -5.96 9.71 1.51
C MET A 50 -5.56 10.65 0.37
N GLN A 51 -4.71 11.65 0.64
CA GLN A 51 -4.16 12.56 -0.37
C GLN A 51 -3.64 11.88 -1.66
N PRO A 52 -2.69 10.92 -1.59
CA PRO A 52 -2.18 10.25 -2.79
C PRO A 52 -3.20 9.31 -3.43
N VAL A 53 -4.12 8.73 -2.65
CA VAL A 53 -5.18 7.83 -3.17
C VAL A 53 -6.17 8.61 -4.04
N GLU A 54 -6.53 9.81 -3.61
CA GLU A 54 -7.43 10.71 -4.33
C GLU A 54 -6.76 11.26 -5.60
N LEU A 55 -5.50 11.68 -5.49
CA LEU A 55 -4.69 12.14 -6.63
C LEU A 55 -4.52 11.06 -7.72
N ALA A 56 -4.21 9.82 -7.32
CA ALA A 56 -4.03 8.72 -8.24
C ALA A 56 -5.36 8.12 -8.76
N LYS A 57 -6.52 8.58 -8.25
CA LYS A 57 -7.87 8.07 -8.60
C LYS A 57 -7.98 6.54 -8.50
N ILE A 58 -7.21 5.93 -7.61
CA ILE A 58 -7.15 4.47 -7.40
C ILE A 58 -8.11 3.99 -6.32
N GLY A 59 -8.62 4.89 -5.48
CA GLY A 59 -9.42 4.55 -4.29
C GLY A 59 -10.77 3.88 -4.54
N GLN A 60 -11.23 3.80 -5.80
CA GLN A 60 -12.45 3.06 -6.19
C GLN A 60 -12.18 1.97 -7.24
N LYS A 61 -10.93 1.86 -7.71
CA LYS A 61 -10.55 0.96 -8.80
C LYS A 61 -9.66 -0.18 -8.35
N PHE A 62 -8.97 -0.01 -7.22
CA PHE A 62 -7.98 -0.95 -6.73
C PHE A 62 -8.12 -1.14 -5.23
N ASP A 63 -8.12 -2.40 -4.81
CA ASP A 63 -7.91 -2.78 -3.42
C ASP A 63 -6.43 -2.65 -3.07
N ILE A 64 -6.14 -1.92 -1.99
CA ILE A 64 -4.81 -1.58 -1.54
C ILE A 64 -4.50 -2.35 -0.27
N TYR A 65 -3.49 -3.23 -0.34
CA TYR A 65 -2.96 -3.97 0.79
C TYR A 65 -1.57 -3.44 1.13
N ALA A 66 -1.44 -2.75 2.26
CA ALA A 66 -0.18 -2.21 2.72
C ALA A 66 0.33 -2.96 3.96
N ASN A 67 1.49 -3.59 3.87
CA ASN A 67 2.20 -4.14 5.02
C ASN A 67 3.31 -3.19 5.44
N VAL A 68 3.21 -2.65 6.65
CA VAL A 68 4.17 -1.69 7.20
C VAL A 68 4.96 -2.34 8.33
N GLN A 69 6.27 -2.06 8.36
CA GLN A 69 7.18 -2.54 9.39
C GLN A 69 8.18 -1.45 9.77
N GLY A 70 8.55 -1.39 11.05
CA GLY A 70 9.54 -0.46 11.58
C GLY A 70 9.05 0.97 11.83
N GLY A 71 9.84 1.71 12.62
CA GLY A 71 9.57 3.08 13.05
C GLY A 71 8.30 3.24 13.89
N GLY A 72 7.74 4.45 13.91
CA GLY A 72 6.48 4.78 14.60
C GLY A 72 5.33 5.11 13.63
N THR A 73 4.12 5.27 14.15
CA THR A 73 2.88 5.48 13.36
C THR A 73 2.97 6.62 12.35
N SER A 74 3.57 7.75 12.72
CA SER A 74 3.77 8.90 11.81
C SER A 74 4.75 8.60 10.65
N GLY A 75 5.80 7.82 10.94
CA GLY A 75 6.75 7.36 9.91
C GLY A 75 6.10 6.38 8.94
N GLN A 76 5.31 5.45 9.47
CA GLN A 76 4.58 4.45 8.70
C GLN A 76 3.54 5.08 7.78
N ALA A 77 2.76 6.06 8.25
CA ALA A 77 1.79 6.78 7.42
C ALA A 77 2.47 7.42 6.19
N GLY A 78 3.64 8.05 6.40
CA GLY A 78 4.41 8.62 5.31
C GLY A 78 5.04 7.58 4.37
N ALA A 79 5.43 6.41 4.89
CA ALA A 79 5.94 5.32 4.07
C ALA A 79 4.84 4.73 3.18
N VAL A 80 3.59 4.59 3.68
CA VAL A 80 2.44 4.15 2.89
C VAL A 80 2.13 5.15 1.78
N ARG A 81 2.07 6.45 2.11
CA ARG A 81 1.90 7.51 1.11
C ARG A 81 2.94 7.41 -0.01
N LEU A 82 4.21 7.27 0.36
CA LEU A 82 5.29 7.11 -0.62
C LEU A 82 5.17 5.81 -1.40
N GLY A 83 4.67 4.73 -0.80
CA GLY A 83 4.43 3.46 -1.48
C GLY A 83 3.33 3.56 -2.54
N ILE A 84 2.27 4.30 -2.25
CA ILE A 84 1.16 4.55 -3.20
C ILE A 84 1.60 5.49 -4.32
N ALA A 85 2.35 6.54 -3.97
CA ALA A 85 2.88 7.50 -4.94
C ALA A 85 4.17 7.04 -5.64
N SER A 86 4.70 5.86 -5.31
CA SER A 86 5.96 5.40 -5.86
C SER A 86 5.79 5.03 -7.33
N ASP A 87 6.68 5.53 -8.17
CA ASP A 87 6.81 5.20 -9.59
C ASP A 87 7.23 3.74 -9.84
N GLY A 88 7.64 3.03 -8.79
CA GLY A 88 8.06 1.62 -8.82
C GLY A 88 6.94 0.60 -9.04
N LEU A 89 5.85 0.98 -9.71
CA LEU A 89 4.74 0.09 -10.04
C LEU A 89 5.15 -0.92 -11.10
N HIS A 90 5.85 -1.96 -10.66
CA HIS A 90 6.09 -3.12 -11.49
C HIS A 90 4.78 -3.92 -11.61
N ARG A 91 4.23 -3.95 -12.83
CA ARG A 91 3.21 -4.90 -13.23
C ARG A 91 3.85 -6.30 -13.21
N ARG A 92 3.69 -7.04 -12.11
CA ARG A 92 4.05 -8.46 -12.12
C ARG A 92 2.88 -9.23 -12.73
N GLY A 93 3.03 -9.59 -14.01
CA GLY A 93 2.36 -10.78 -14.54
C GLY A 93 3.04 -12.01 -13.96
N ASP A 94 2.26 -12.97 -13.47
CA ASP A 94 2.72 -14.14 -12.73
C ASP A 94 3.99 -14.77 -13.30
N SER A 95 5.04 -14.77 -12.50
CA SER A 95 6.06 -15.81 -12.52
C SER A 95 6.24 -16.26 -11.09
N LYS A 96 5.76 -17.48 -10.83
CA LYS A 96 6.06 -18.27 -9.64
C LYS A 96 7.54 -18.07 -9.29
N ASN A 97 7.83 -17.33 -8.23
CA ASN A 97 9.10 -17.53 -7.56
C ASN A 97 8.91 -17.39 -6.06
N PHE A 98 8.57 -18.55 -5.52
CA PHE A 98 8.87 -19.01 -4.18
C PHE A 98 10.26 -18.53 -3.78
N ILE A 99 10.32 -17.55 -2.88
CA ILE A 99 11.53 -17.33 -2.09
C ILE A 99 11.52 -18.44 -1.04
N ARG A 100 12.14 -19.58 -1.35
CA ARG A 100 12.62 -20.58 -0.39
C ARG A 100 13.86 -21.29 -0.98
N SER A 101 15.03 -20.80 -0.58
CA SER A 101 16.23 -21.59 -0.28
C SER A 101 16.82 -21.05 1.01
#